data_AF-A0A484LR60-F1
#
_entry.id   AF-A0A484LR60-F1
#
_cell.length_a   1.000
_cell.length_b   1.000
_cell.length_c   1.000
_cell.angle_alpha   90.00
_cell.angle_beta   90.00
_cell.angle_gamma   90.00
#
_symmetry.space_group_name_H-M   'P 1'
#
loop_
_entity.id
_entity.type
_entity.pdbx_description
1 polymer ?
#
loop_
_entity_poly.entity_id
_entity_poly.type
_entity_poly.pdbx_seq_one_letter_code
_entity_poly.pdbx_strand_id
1 'polypeptide(L)'
;FREKVYEEKGNEEDHLAELNLLEERRMVAEAKMIEYQQAAKAYHDNKVGPRYFQVGDEVLRRREASIPGDGGKLAKKWEGPYRVTTILRPGTYKLETMEGRELE
;
A
#
# COMPACT_ATOMS: atom_id res chain seq x y z
N PHE A 1 -29.89 47.09 -2.32
CA PHE A 1 -28.51 46.92 -1.84
C PHE A 1 -28.53 47.02 -0.33
N ARG A 2 -28.14 45.97 0.39
CA ARG A 2 -27.99 46.03 1.85
C ARG A 2 -26.52 46.30 2.12
N GLU A 3 -26.20 47.55 2.45
CA GLU A 3 -24.90 47.91 2.99
C GLU A 3 -24.89 47.45 4.44
N LYS A 4 -24.09 46.42 4.75
CA LYS A 4 -23.87 46.02 6.14
C LYS A 4 -22.91 47.04 6.78
N VAL A 5 -23.29 47.58 7.93
CA VAL A 5 -22.41 48.42 8.75
C VAL A 5 -21.19 47.59 9.12
N TYR A 6 -20.00 48.07 8.81
CA TYR A 6 -18.75 47.40 9.15
C TYR A 6 -18.47 47.57 10.64
N GLU A 7 -18.47 46.47 11.38
CA GLU A 7 -18.13 46.44 12.80
C GLU A 7 -16.98 45.44 13.00
N GLU A 8 -15.78 45.98 13.21
CA GLU A 8 -14.50 45.25 13.14
C GLU A 8 -14.46 44.03 14.06
N LYS A 9 -14.91 44.18 15.30
CA LYS A 9 -14.93 43.08 16.29
C LYS A 9 -15.94 41.98 15.95
N GLY A 10 -17.14 42.36 15.53
CA GLY A 10 -18.17 41.39 15.14
C GLY A 10 -17.76 40.59 13.90
N ASN A 11 -17.12 41.25 12.94
CA ASN A 11 -16.58 40.59 11.75
C ASN A 11 -15.43 39.63 12.08
N GLU A 12 -14.56 39.98 13.03
CA GLU A 12 -13.47 39.10 13.48
C GLU A 12 -14.01 37.86 14.19
N GLU A 13 -15.01 38.03 15.06
CA GLU A 13 -15.69 36.92 15.74
C GLU A 13 -16.42 35.98 14.75
N ASP A 14 -17.16 36.54 13.78
CA ASP A 14 -17.81 35.77 12.72
C ASP A 14 -16.78 35.00 11.87
N HIS A 15 -15.68 35.65 11.51
CA HIS A 15 -14.61 35.02 10.73
C HIS A 15 -13.94 33.86 11.50
N LEU A 16 -13.65 34.05 12.78
CA LEU A 16 -13.09 32.99 13.63
C LEU A 16 -14.07 31.82 13.77
N ALA A 17 -15.36 32.08 13.92
CA ALA A 17 -16.37 31.02 13.99
C ALA A 17 -16.45 30.21 12.69
N GLU A 18 -16.37 30.86 11.52
CA GLU A 18 -16.33 30.19 10.22
C GLU A 18 -15.09 29.30 10.06
N LEU A 19 -13.92 29.79 10.48
CA LEU A 19 -12.67 29.03 10.46
C LEU A 19 -12.74 27.79 11.36
N ASN A 20 -13.29 27.94 12.56
CA ASN A 20 -13.44 26.85 13.52
C ASN A 20 -14.34 25.74 12.95
N LEU A 21 -15.47 26.11 12.34
CA LEU A 21 -16.36 25.15 11.67
C LEU A 21 -15.66 24.41 10.52
N LEU A 22 -14.80 25.10 9.77
CA LEU A 22 -14.02 24.47 8.70
C LEU A 22 -13.01 23.48 9.26
N GLU A 23 -12.32 23.84 10.35
CA GLU A 23 -11.36 22.99 11.02
C GLU A 23 -12.02 21.73 11.60
N GLU A 24 -13.17 21.87 12.27
CA GLU A 24 -13.96 20.74 12.76
C GLU A 24 -14.33 19.76 11.62
N ARG A 25 -14.77 20.28 10.47
CA ARG A 25 -15.09 19.44 9.30
C ARG A 25 -13.86 18.72 8.75
N ARG A 26 -12.70 19.37 8.73
CA ARG A 26 -11.43 18.76 8.31
C ARG A 26 -11.02 17.65 9.27
N MET A 27 -11.06 17.90 10.58
CA MET A 27 -10.74 16.88 11.59
C MET A 27 -11.64 15.65 11.48
N VAL A 28 -12.95 15.83 11.26
CA VAL A 28 -13.87 14.71 11.03
C VAL A 28 -13.54 13.95 9.74
N ALA A 29 -13.19 14.65 8.67
CA ALA A 29 -12.81 14.02 7.41
C ALA A 29 -11.49 13.22 7.54
N GLU A 30 -10.51 13.78 8.24
CA GLU A 30 -9.23 13.12 8.54
C GLU A 30 -9.43 11.87 9.38
N ALA A 31 -10.23 11.95 10.44
CA ALA A 31 -10.56 10.80 11.29
C ALA A 31 -11.18 9.66 10.47
N LYS A 32 -12.15 9.98 9.60
CA LYS A 32 -12.78 8.99 8.70
C LYS A 32 -11.79 8.41 7.70
N MET A 33 -10.90 9.24 7.15
CA MET A 33 -9.86 8.77 6.22
C MET A 33 -8.91 7.78 6.91
N ILE A 34 -8.46 8.09 8.13
CA ILE A 34 -7.60 7.21 8.92
C ILE A 34 -8.31 5.89 9.22
N GLU A 35 -9.56 5.95 9.69
CA GLU A 35 -10.38 4.76 9.97
C GLU A 35 -10.51 3.88 8.73
N TYR A 36 -10.82 4.47 7.57
CA TYR A 36 -10.95 3.75 6.31
C TYR A 36 -9.63 3.10 5.89
N GLN A 37 -8.51 3.82 6.00
CA GLN A 37 -7.19 3.28 5.68
C GLN A 37 -6.82 2.10 6.60
N GLN A 38 -7.11 2.20 7.89
CA GLN A 38 -6.88 1.13 8.84
C GLN A 38 -7.74 -0.10 8.53
N ALA A 39 -9.02 0.10 8.23
CA ALA A 39 -9.93 -0.98 7.85
C ALA A 39 -9.48 -1.68 6.55
N ALA A 40 -9.09 -0.90 5.53
CA ALA A 40 -8.58 -1.44 4.27
C ALA A 40 -7.29 -2.25 4.47
N LYS A 41 -6.36 -1.74 5.30
CA LYS A 41 -5.12 -2.45 5.67
C LYS A 41 -5.44 -3.75 6.40
N ALA A 42 -6.28 -3.70 7.43
CA ALA A 42 -6.65 -4.90 8.20
C ALA A 42 -7.31 -5.97 7.32
N TYR A 43 -8.20 -5.56 6.40
CA TYR A 43 -8.82 -6.46 5.45
C TYR A 43 -7.80 -7.13 4.52
N HIS A 44 -6.85 -6.35 4.00
CA HIS A 44 -5.78 -6.87 3.15
C HIS A 44 -4.90 -7.85 3.94
N ASP A 45 -4.38 -7.43 5.10
CA ASP A 45 -3.44 -8.20 5.92
C ASP A 45 -4.06 -9.53 6.39
N ASN A 46 -5.35 -9.54 6.72
CA ASN A 46 -6.08 -10.77 7.07
C ASN A 46 -6.21 -11.75 5.89
N LYS A 47 -6.19 -11.26 4.64
CA LYS A 47 -6.24 -12.10 3.44
C LYS A 47 -4.86 -12.54 2.98
N VAL A 48 -3.81 -11.77 3.27
CA VAL A 48 -2.44 -12.12 2.90
C VAL A 48 -1.78 -12.89 4.04
N GLY A 49 -1.99 -14.20 4.05
CA GLY A 49 -1.25 -15.10 4.95
C GLY A 49 0.15 -15.44 4.41
N PRO A 50 1.11 -15.79 5.29
CA PRO A 50 2.35 -16.41 4.86
C PRO A 50 2.04 -17.71 4.11
N ARG A 51 2.50 -17.81 2.86
CA ARG A 51 2.42 -19.04 2.06
C ARG A 51 3.78 -19.73 2.10
N TYR A 52 3.77 -21.00 2.49
CA TYR A 52 4.95 -21.85 2.46
C TYR A 52 4.91 -22.74 1.23
N PHE A 53 6.05 -22.89 0.57
CA PHE A 53 6.21 -23.75 -0.59
C PHE A 53 6.98 -25.01 -0.20
N GLN A 54 6.71 -26.10 -0.92
CA GLN A 54 7.38 -27.38 -0.78
C GLN A 54 8.35 -27.61 -1.93
N VAL A 55 9.30 -28.52 -1.74
CA VAL A 55 10.18 -28.97 -2.82
C VAL A 55 9.33 -29.60 -3.93
N GLY A 56 9.58 -29.18 -5.17
CA GLY A 56 8.81 -29.57 -6.35
C GLY A 56 7.70 -28.60 -6.74
N ASP A 57 7.32 -27.65 -5.87
CA ASP A 57 6.31 -26.64 -6.21
C ASP A 57 6.81 -25.72 -7.33
N GLU A 58 5.92 -25.40 -8.27
CA GLU A 58 6.15 -24.38 -9.28
C GLU A 58 5.76 -23.00 -8.75
N VAL A 59 6.69 -22.05 -8.84
CA VAL A 59 6.54 -20.71 -8.29
C VAL A 59 6.97 -19.64 -9.30
N LEU A 60 6.39 -18.45 -9.15
CA LEU A 60 6.84 -17.25 -9.83
C LEU A 60 7.74 -16.44 -8.91
N ARG A 61 8.86 -15.96 -9.43
CA ARG A 61 9.78 -15.06 -8.71
C ARG A 61 9.44 -13.62 -9.06
N ARG A 62 9.57 -12.71 -8.09
CA ARG A 62 9.49 -11.26 -8.36
C ARG A 62 10.66 -10.85 -9.24
N ARG A 63 10.40 -10.12 -10.31
CA ARG A 63 11.44 -9.67 -11.25
C ARG A 63 12.49 -8.79 -10.57
N GLU A 64 12.09 -8.03 -9.56
CA GLU A 64 13.00 -7.17 -8.81
C GLU A 64 14.12 -7.94 -8.11
N ALA A 65 13.95 -9.25 -7.86
CA ALA A 65 15.00 -10.11 -7.32
C ALA A 65 16.11 -10.39 -8.35
N SER A 66 15.80 -10.34 -9.64
CA SER A 66 16.72 -10.64 -10.74
C SER A 66 17.33 -9.38 -11.33
N ILE A 67 16.50 -8.36 -11.54
CA ILE A 67 16.89 -7.10 -12.15
C ILE A 67 16.31 -5.95 -11.32
N PRO A 68 17.01 -5.53 -10.26
CA PRO A 68 16.58 -4.42 -9.42
C PRO A 68 16.51 -3.12 -10.23
N GLY A 69 15.36 -2.43 -10.20
CA GLY A 69 15.18 -1.13 -10.85
C GLY A 69 14.82 -1.17 -12.33
N ASP A 70 14.83 -2.34 -12.97
CA ASP A 70 14.38 -2.49 -14.36
C ASP A 70 12.91 -2.88 -14.42
N GLY A 71 12.06 -1.88 -14.64
CA GLY A 71 10.65 -2.11 -14.84
C GLY A 71 9.82 -0.92 -14.44
N GLY A 72 9.65 0.01 -15.37
CA GLY A 72 8.64 1.05 -15.24
C GLY A 72 7.24 0.46 -15.00
N LYS A 73 6.24 1.32 -14.83
CA LYS A 73 4.87 0.95 -14.43
C LYS A 73 4.22 -0.20 -15.23
N LEU A 74 4.68 -0.44 -16.46
CA LEU A 74 4.14 -1.44 -17.39
C LEU A 74 5.01 -2.70 -17.55
N ALA A 75 6.13 -2.82 -16.84
CA ALA A 75 6.93 -4.04 -16.89
C ALA A 75 6.24 -5.20 -16.14
N LYS A 76 6.49 -6.44 -16.58
CA LYS A 76 5.96 -7.61 -15.87
C LYS A 76 6.62 -7.71 -14.50
N LYS A 77 5.82 -7.77 -13.43
CA LYS A 77 6.32 -7.85 -12.05
C LYS A 77 6.85 -9.23 -11.64
N TRP A 78 6.47 -10.25 -12.39
CA TRP A 78 6.76 -11.65 -12.10
C TRP A 78 7.48 -12.31 -13.27
N GLU A 79 8.36 -13.25 -12.96
CA GLU A 79 9.12 -14.09 -13.88
C GLU A 79 9.06 -15.57 -13.44
N GLY A 80 9.41 -16.47 -14.35
CA GLY A 80 9.24 -17.92 -14.17
C GLY A 80 8.21 -18.51 -15.13
N PRO A 81 7.92 -19.81 -15.04
CA PRO A 81 7.94 -20.62 -13.82
C PRO A 81 9.33 -21.14 -13.39
N TYR A 82 9.50 -21.29 -12.08
CA TYR A 82 10.64 -21.96 -11.44
C TYR A 82 10.15 -23.09 -10.55
N ARG A 83 11.00 -24.08 -10.29
CA ARG A 83 10.71 -25.16 -9.36
C ARG A 83 11.51 -24.98 -8.07
N VAL A 84 10.89 -25.21 -6.92
CA VAL A 84 11.59 -25.20 -5.64
C VAL A 84 12.43 -26.47 -5.51
N THR A 85 13.75 -26.33 -5.34
CA THR A 85 14.66 -27.48 -5.17
C THR A 85 14.97 -27.77 -3.71
N THR A 86 15.13 -26.73 -2.89
CA THR A 86 15.50 -26.85 -1.48
C THR A 86 14.85 -25.74 -0.66
N ILE A 87 14.38 -26.09 0.54
CA ILE A 87 13.92 -25.12 1.54
C ILE A 87 15.09 -24.84 2.48
N LEU A 88 15.66 -23.64 2.43
CA LEU A 88 16.77 -23.26 3.30
C LEU A 88 16.27 -22.87 4.68
N ARG A 89 15.22 -22.05 4.72
CA ARG A 89 14.52 -21.56 5.91
C ARG A 89 13.06 -21.28 5.53
N PRO A 90 12.11 -21.22 6.48
CA PRO A 90 10.76 -20.80 6.17
C PRO A 90 10.75 -19.43 5.46
N GLY A 91 10.29 -19.39 4.20
CA GLY A 91 10.30 -18.18 3.38
C GLY A 91 11.55 -17.95 2.51
N THR A 92 12.56 -18.83 2.55
CA THR A 92 13.76 -18.76 1.70
C THR A 92 13.98 -20.09 0.99
N TYR A 93 13.95 -20.05 -0.34
CA TYR A 93 13.94 -21.23 -1.20
C TYR A 93 15.05 -21.13 -2.24
N LYS A 94 15.70 -22.25 -2.55
CA LYS A 94 16.49 -22.40 -3.77
C LYS A 94 15.56 -22.78 -4.91
N LEU A 95 15.78 -22.14 -6.06
CA LEU A 95 14.95 -22.29 -7.24
C LEU A 95 15.78 -22.81 -8.40
N GLU A 96 15.16 -23.57 -9.29
CA GLU A 96 15.72 -23.94 -10.58
C GLU A 96 14.77 -23.54 -11.71
N THR A 97 15.34 -23.29 -12.89
CA THR A 97 14.57 -23.14 -14.11
C THR A 97 13.93 -24.47 -14.49
N MET A 98 12.89 -24.44 -15.32
CA MET A 98 12.29 -25.67 -15.88
C MET A 98 13.27 -26.49 -16.74
N GLU A 99 14.40 -25.90 -17.12
CA GLU A 99 15.50 -26.55 -17.83
C GLU A 99 16.55 -27.18 -16.90
N GLY A 100 16.33 -27.14 -15.57
CA GLY A 100 17.22 -27.73 -14.57
C GLY A 100 18.45 -26.88 -14.22
N ARG A 101 18.44 -25.60 -14.55
CA ARG A 101 19.51 -24.67 -14.13
C ARG A 101 19.15 -24.06 -12.78
N GLU A 102 19.98 -24.28 -11.76
CA GLU A 102 19.81 -23.59 -10.48
C GLU A 102 19.98 -22.07 -10.63
N LEU A 103 19.14 -21.32 -9.94
CA LEU A 103 19.27 -19.88 -9.78
C LEU A 103 20.16 -19.59 -8.57
N GLU A 104 21.22 -18.80 -8.80
CA GLU A 104 22.04 -18.19 -7.75
C GLU A 104 21.35 -16.96 -7.12
#